data_AF-A0A645A5S0-F1
#
_entry.id   AF-A0A645A5S0-F1
#
_cell.length_a   1.000
_cell.length_b   1.000
_cell.length_c   1.000
_cell.angle_alpha   90.00
_cell.angle_beta   90.00
_cell.angle_gamma   90.00
#
_symmetry.space_group_name_H-M   'P 1'
#
loop_
_entity.id
_entity.type
_entity.pdbx_description
1 polymer ?
#
loop_
_entity_poly.entity_id
_entity_poly.type
_entity_poly.pdbx_seq_one_letter_code
_entity_poly.pdbx_strand_id
1 'polypeptide(L)'
;MNNYPYCVFDAIELFPRQSNDSFTDEINLLLKNNGIIYKLAGGKMELTEMSLKSREVITEPGLKELVGQATTLYNNKSISDKQLAVDKIWDALERLKTYYSDLDKKKSSEKIVDDMSNQNDNYKELFNEEFLRLTKIGNDFRIRHHETNKTDIIDNNYYDYLFHRCYALIDLALKYLK
;
A
#
# COMPACT_ATOMS: atom_id res chain seq x y z
N MET A 1 -30.51 25.08 -20.06
CA MET A 1 -29.59 24.03 -19.55
C MET A 1 -28.18 24.52 -19.80
N ASN A 2 -27.35 24.64 -18.76
CA ASN A 2 -25.95 24.99 -18.94
C ASN A 2 -25.19 23.73 -19.37
N ASN A 3 -24.61 23.74 -20.57
CA ASN A 3 -23.83 22.64 -21.13
C ASN A 3 -22.34 22.72 -20.75
N TYR A 4 -22.03 23.34 -19.61
CA TYR A 4 -20.65 23.46 -19.13
C TYR A 4 -20.33 22.30 -18.17
N PRO A 5 -19.09 21.79 -18.17
CA PRO A 5 -18.63 20.82 -17.19
C PRO A 5 -18.83 21.37 -15.76
N TYR A 6 -19.35 20.55 -14.85
CA TYR A 6 -19.61 20.94 -13.46
C TYR A 6 -18.32 20.94 -12.63
N CYS A 7 -17.37 20.08 -12.99
CA CYS A 7 -16.04 19.99 -12.38
C CYS A 7 -14.94 19.73 -13.42
N VAL A 8 -13.68 19.77 -12.96
CA VAL A 8 -12.51 19.50 -13.81
C VAL A 8 -12.55 18.10 -14.40
N PHE A 9 -13.10 17.10 -13.69
CA PHE A 9 -13.24 15.75 -14.25
C PHE A 9 -14.20 15.71 -15.42
N ASP A 10 -15.32 16.43 -15.37
CA ASP A 10 -16.24 16.48 -16.52
C ASP A 10 -15.55 17.06 -17.77
N ALA A 11 -14.67 18.06 -17.60
CA ALA A 11 -13.89 18.62 -18.70
C ALA A 11 -12.90 17.59 -19.27
N ILE A 12 -12.20 16.85 -18.40
CA ILE A 12 -11.25 15.79 -18.78
C ILE A 12 -11.98 14.62 -19.46
N GLU A 13 -13.17 14.23 -19.00
CA GLU A 13 -13.97 13.12 -19.56
C GLU A 13 -14.59 13.46 -20.92
N LEU A 14 -14.89 14.73 -21.17
CA LEU A 14 -15.44 15.21 -22.45
C LEU A 14 -14.37 15.37 -23.54
N PHE A 15 -13.13 15.69 -23.15
CA PHE A 15 -12.04 15.97 -24.10
C PHE A 15 -11.69 14.82 -25.05
N PRO A 16 -11.58 13.54 -24.61
CA PRO A 16 -11.28 12.40 -25.50
C PRO A 16 -12.29 12.23 -26.64
N ARG A 17 -13.55 12.66 -26.43
CA ARG A 17 -14.59 12.59 -27.47
C ARG A 17 -14.36 13.58 -28.62
N GLN A 18 -13.45 14.54 -28.43
CA GLN A 18 -13.12 15.58 -29.39
C GLN A 18 -11.63 15.56 -29.81
N SER A 19 -10.84 14.60 -29.29
CA SER A 19 -9.38 14.53 -29.51
C SER A 19 -8.91 13.15 -29.98
N ASN A 20 -7.65 13.03 -30.37
CA ASN A 20 -7.01 11.80 -30.86
C ASN A 20 -6.90 10.68 -29.80
N ASP A 21 -6.66 9.46 -30.28
CA ASP A 21 -6.55 8.20 -29.51
C ASP A 21 -5.49 8.19 -28.38
N SER A 22 -4.53 9.13 -28.36
CA SER A 22 -3.44 9.18 -27.38
C SER A 22 -3.76 9.93 -26.09
N PHE A 23 -4.86 10.71 -26.03
CA PHE A 23 -5.15 11.58 -24.89
C PHE A 23 -5.26 10.82 -23.57
N THR A 24 -5.90 9.65 -23.58
CA THR A 24 -6.07 8.81 -22.37
C THR A 24 -4.72 8.43 -21.77
N ASP A 25 -3.74 8.07 -22.60
CA ASP A 25 -2.42 7.67 -22.13
C ASP A 25 -1.63 8.87 -21.60
N GLU A 26 -1.68 10.01 -22.32
CA GLU A 26 -1.00 11.25 -21.93
C GLU A 26 -1.53 11.82 -20.61
N ILE A 27 -2.85 11.90 -20.43
CA ILE A 27 -3.43 12.41 -19.20
C ILE A 27 -3.16 11.46 -18.03
N ASN A 28 -3.24 10.15 -18.25
CA ASN A 28 -2.92 9.16 -17.22
C ASN A 28 -1.45 9.23 -16.79
N LEU A 29 -0.53 9.47 -17.74
CA LEU A 29 0.88 9.69 -17.44
C LEU A 29 1.10 10.96 -16.61
N LEU A 30 0.44 12.07 -16.97
CA LEU A 30 0.50 13.33 -16.22
C LEU A 30 -0.04 13.18 -14.80
N LEU A 31 -1.23 12.57 -14.65
CA LEU A 31 -1.85 12.34 -13.34
C LEU A 31 -0.93 11.48 -12.46
N LYS A 32 -0.38 10.39 -13.01
CA LYS A 32 0.59 9.52 -12.33
C LYS A 32 1.86 10.26 -11.89
N ASN A 33 2.46 11.03 -12.80
CA ASN A 33 3.70 11.77 -12.52
C ASN A 33 3.51 12.85 -11.45
N ASN A 34 2.31 13.43 -11.36
CA ASN A 34 1.95 14.41 -10.33
C ASN A 34 1.37 13.78 -9.06
N GLY A 35 1.36 12.45 -8.95
CA GLY A 35 0.85 11.75 -7.77
C GLY A 35 -0.67 11.87 -7.56
N ILE A 36 -1.41 12.25 -8.60
CA ILE A 36 -2.88 12.33 -8.56
C ILE A 36 -3.43 10.91 -8.69
N ILE A 37 -4.20 10.49 -7.69
CA ILE A 37 -4.78 9.14 -7.58
C ILE A 37 -6.03 8.97 -8.44
N TYR A 38 -6.04 9.53 -9.64
CA TYR A 38 -7.10 9.32 -10.62
C TYR A 38 -6.52 8.89 -11.96
N LYS A 39 -7.30 8.12 -12.72
CA LYS A 39 -7.03 7.76 -14.11
C LYS A 39 -8.30 7.93 -14.93
N LEU A 40 -8.15 8.28 -16.19
CA LEU A 40 -9.20 8.20 -17.19
C LEU A 40 -9.25 6.76 -17.73
N ALA A 41 -10.36 6.06 -17.53
CA ALA A 41 -10.60 4.71 -18.05
C ALA A 41 -12.02 4.62 -18.61
N GLY A 42 -12.19 4.05 -19.80
CA GLY A 42 -13.51 3.94 -20.43
C GLY A 42 -14.22 5.30 -20.65
N GLY A 43 -13.48 6.40 -20.72
CA GLY A 43 -14.02 7.75 -20.84
C GLY A 43 -14.53 8.37 -19.54
N LYS A 44 -14.20 7.78 -18.38
CA LYS A 44 -14.58 8.29 -17.06
C LYS A 44 -13.36 8.41 -16.13
N MET A 45 -13.34 9.44 -15.30
CA MET A 45 -12.34 9.59 -14.25
C MET A 45 -12.66 8.66 -13.10
N GLU A 46 -11.71 7.80 -12.80
CA GLU A 46 -11.81 6.78 -11.76
C GLU A 46 -10.63 6.92 -10.81
N LEU A 47 -10.84 6.61 -9.54
CA LEU A 47 -9.74 6.59 -8.58
C LEU A 47 -8.73 5.53 -9.02
N THR A 48 -7.45 5.90 -9.12
CA THR A 48 -6.36 4.96 -9.35
C THR A 48 -6.29 4.04 -8.14
N GLU A 49 -6.27 2.74 -8.44
CA GLU A 49 -6.01 1.69 -7.46
C GLU A 49 -4.75 1.98 -6.65
N MET A 50 -4.79 1.68 -5.34
CA MET A 50 -3.61 1.77 -4.49
C MET A 50 -2.53 0.88 -5.08
N SER A 51 -1.44 1.51 -5.51
CA SER A 51 -0.29 0.83 -6.09
C SER A 51 0.96 1.22 -5.32
N LEU A 52 1.71 0.20 -4.90
CA LEU A 52 3.04 0.40 -4.36
C LEU A 52 3.95 0.75 -5.52
N LYS A 53 4.39 2.01 -5.57
CA LYS A 53 5.39 2.48 -6.53
C LYS A 53 6.66 1.61 -6.49
N SER A 54 6.91 0.98 -5.35
CA SER A 54 8.04 0.11 -5.04
C SER A 54 7.86 -1.36 -5.45
N ARG A 55 6.70 -1.81 -5.96
CA ARG A 55 6.47 -3.23 -6.29
C ARG A 55 7.44 -3.78 -7.35
N GLU A 56 7.91 -2.91 -8.25
CA GLU A 56 8.93 -3.25 -9.26
C GLU A 56 10.34 -3.43 -8.66
N VAL A 57 10.59 -2.84 -7.50
CA VAL A 57 11.87 -2.87 -6.77
C VAL A 57 12.00 -4.10 -5.87
N ILE A 58 10.88 -4.77 -5.56
CA ILE A 58 10.89 -5.96 -4.69
C ILE A 58 11.55 -7.14 -5.42
N THR A 59 12.77 -7.48 -5.03
CA THR A 59 13.54 -8.61 -5.56
C THR A 59 13.13 -9.95 -4.94
N GLU A 60 12.70 -9.95 -3.67
CA GLU A 60 12.30 -11.17 -2.95
C GLU A 60 10.90 -11.62 -3.41
N PRO A 61 10.76 -12.81 -4.04
CA PRO A 61 9.51 -13.22 -4.67
C PRO A 61 8.32 -13.35 -3.71
N GLY A 62 8.54 -13.87 -2.49
CA GLY A 62 7.48 -14.08 -1.52
C GLY A 62 6.90 -12.75 -1.00
N LEU A 63 7.76 -11.79 -0.70
CA LEU A 63 7.37 -10.44 -0.31
C LEU A 63 6.62 -9.76 -1.45
N LYS A 64 7.13 -9.88 -2.68
CA LYS A 64 6.46 -9.32 -3.87
C LYS A 64 5.06 -9.89 -4.06
N GLU A 65 4.89 -11.19 -3.84
CA GLU A 65 3.60 -11.87 -3.95
C GLU A 65 2.63 -11.44 -2.85
N LEU A 66 3.06 -11.40 -1.59
CA LEU A 66 2.21 -11.01 -0.46
C LEU A 66 1.73 -9.56 -0.58
N VAL A 67 2.67 -8.67 -0.90
CA VAL A 67 2.38 -7.28 -1.25
C VAL A 67 1.47 -7.19 -2.48
N GLY A 68 1.71 -8.07 -3.46
CA GLY A 68 0.86 -8.42 -4.59
C GLY A 68 -0.62 -8.53 -4.24
N GLN A 69 -0.89 -9.56 -3.46
CA GLN A 69 -2.23 -9.97 -3.04
C GLN A 69 -2.88 -8.92 -2.14
N ALA A 70 -2.13 -8.36 -1.19
CA ALA A 70 -2.64 -7.40 -0.23
C ALA A 70 -3.26 -6.16 -0.91
N THR A 71 -2.56 -5.53 -1.86
CA THR A 71 -3.13 -4.35 -2.53
C THR A 71 -4.25 -4.70 -3.49
N THR A 72 -4.18 -5.84 -4.20
CA THR A 72 -5.29 -6.29 -5.07
C THR A 72 -6.57 -6.47 -4.27
N LEU A 73 -6.48 -7.18 -3.14
CA LEU A 73 -7.62 -7.36 -2.22
C LEU A 73 -8.13 -6.02 -1.70
N TYR A 74 -7.24 -5.12 -1.27
CA TYR A 74 -7.65 -3.82 -0.78
C TYR A 74 -8.40 -2.99 -1.84
N ASN A 75 -7.94 -3.04 -3.09
CA ASN A 75 -8.51 -2.30 -4.21
C ASN A 75 -9.88 -2.81 -4.67
N ASN A 76 -10.23 -4.06 -4.38
CA ASN A 76 -11.55 -4.62 -4.67
C ASN A 76 -12.67 -4.01 -3.80
N LYS A 77 -12.34 -3.33 -2.69
CA LYS A 77 -13.26 -2.58 -1.80
C LYS A 77 -14.37 -3.38 -1.11
N SER A 78 -14.45 -4.71 -1.27
CA SER A 78 -15.36 -5.57 -0.51
C SER A 78 -14.92 -5.68 0.96
N ILE A 79 -15.86 -5.82 1.90
CA ILE A 79 -15.57 -5.99 3.33
C ILE A 79 -14.70 -7.24 3.56
N SER A 80 -15.09 -8.37 2.94
CA SER A 80 -14.31 -9.62 3.02
C SER A 80 -12.90 -9.43 2.46
N ASP A 81 -12.75 -8.62 1.42
CA ASP A 81 -11.45 -8.40 0.79
C ASP A 81 -10.57 -7.46 1.62
N LYS A 82 -11.13 -6.46 2.30
CA LYS A 82 -10.37 -5.59 3.24
C LYS A 82 -9.76 -6.39 4.38
N GLN A 83 -10.54 -7.32 4.91
CA GLN A 83 -10.13 -8.22 5.95
C GLN A 83 -8.95 -9.11 5.52
N LEU A 84 -9.07 -9.75 4.35
CA LEU A 84 -7.99 -10.53 3.73
C LEU A 84 -6.79 -9.65 3.35
N ALA A 85 -7.01 -8.41 2.93
CA ALA A 85 -5.95 -7.47 2.61
C ALA A 85 -5.10 -7.13 3.84
N VAL A 86 -5.73 -6.95 5.00
CA VAL A 86 -5.06 -6.72 6.28
C VAL A 86 -4.27 -7.95 6.73
N ASP A 87 -4.82 -9.15 6.55
CA ASP A 87 -4.08 -10.41 6.78
C ASP A 87 -2.81 -10.47 5.91
N LYS A 88 -2.97 -10.26 4.59
CA LYS A 88 -1.86 -10.33 3.63
C LYS A 88 -0.79 -9.25 3.82
N ILE A 89 -1.17 -8.03 4.17
CA ILE A 89 -0.16 -6.98 4.43
C ILE A 89 0.61 -7.25 5.74
N TRP A 90 0.00 -7.93 6.71
CA TRP A 90 0.71 -8.38 7.92
C TRP A 90 1.65 -9.55 7.64
N ASP A 91 1.25 -10.49 6.81
CA ASP A 91 2.16 -11.55 6.34
C ASP A 91 3.34 -10.94 5.56
N ALA A 92 3.10 -9.90 4.75
CA ALA A 92 4.16 -9.15 4.08
C ALA A 92 5.11 -8.47 5.08
N LEU A 93 4.60 -7.90 6.17
CA LEU A 93 5.43 -7.33 7.25
C LEU A 93 6.30 -8.40 7.91
N GLU A 94 5.73 -9.57 8.21
CA GLU A 94 6.47 -10.68 8.80
C GLU A 94 7.53 -11.24 7.85
N ARG A 95 7.23 -11.27 6.54
CA ARG A 95 8.21 -11.64 5.51
C ARG A 95 9.32 -10.61 5.38
N LEU A 96 9.00 -9.32 5.37
CA LEU A 96 9.95 -8.20 5.33
C LEU A 96 10.96 -8.28 6.47
N LYS A 97 10.51 -8.61 7.69
CA LYS A 97 11.39 -8.80 8.86
C LYS A 97 12.39 -9.97 8.73
N THR A 98 12.29 -10.75 7.66
CA THR A 98 13.18 -11.86 7.31
C THR A 98 13.79 -11.70 5.91
N TYR A 99 13.80 -10.48 5.37
CA TYR A 99 14.28 -10.19 4.01
C TYR A 99 15.75 -10.59 3.81
N TYR A 100 16.61 -10.31 4.79
CA TYR A 100 18.02 -10.73 4.78
C TYR A 100 18.13 -12.16 5.32
N SER A 101 18.10 -13.15 4.42
CA SER A 101 18.04 -14.58 4.76
C SER A 101 19.27 -15.11 5.50
N ASP A 102 20.38 -14.40 5.43
CA ASP A 102 21.64 -14.68 6.13
C ASP A 102 21.66 -14.15 7.59
N LEU A 103 20.66 -13.34 7.96
CA LEU A 103 20.50 -12.78 9.30
C LEU A 103 19.33 -13.43 10.05
N ASP A 104 19.41 -13.45 11.38
CA ASP A 104 18.23 -13.76 12.18
C ASP A 104 17.17 -12.64 12.05
N LYS A 105 15.92 -12.95 12.36
CA LYS A 105 14.78 -12.02 12.20
C LYS A 105 15.00 -10.67 12.90
N LYS A 106 15.66 -10.68 14.06
CA LYS A 106 15.91 -9.45 14.83
C LYS A 106 16.94 -8.59 14.10
N LYS A 107 18.08 -9.17 13.72
CA LYS A 107 19.13 -8.49 12.97
C LYS A 107 18.69 -8.03 11.58
N SER A 108 17.87 -8.83 10.89
CA SER A 108 17.27 -8.42 9.61
C SER A 108 16.41 -7.18 9.79
N SER A 109 15.60 -7.12 10.86
CA SER A 109 14.76 -5.94 11.14
C SER A 109 15.60 -4.71 11.51
N GLU A 110 16.63 -4.89 12.35
CA GLU A 110 17.57 -3.82 12.71
C GLU A 110 18.29 -3.26 11.48
N LYS A 111 18.75 -4.14 10.57
CA LYS A 111 19.38 -3.73 9.32
C LYS A 111 18.45 -2.91 8.43
N ILE A 112 17.19 -3.33 8.30
CA ILE A 112 16.19 -2.59 7.53
C ILE A 112 15.99 -1.18 8.12
N VAL A 113 15.92 -1.08 9.46
CA VAL A 113 15.80 0.20 10.17
C VAL A 113 17.04 1.09 9.96
N ASP A 114 18.24 0.51 10.02
CA ASP A 114 19.49 1.23 9.75
C ASP A 114 19.52 1.77 8.31
N ASP A 115 19.06 0.99 7.33
CA ASP A 115 19.02 1.39 5.92
C ASP A 115 17.99 2.51 5.68
N MET A 116 16.79 2.46 6.29
CA MET A 116 15.75 3.50 6.12
C MET A 116 16.00 4.78 6.94
N SER A 117 16.74 4.70 8.05
CA SER A 117 16.99 5.83 8.94
C SER A 117 18.11 6.75 8.44
N ASN A 118 18.86 6.34 7.42
CA ASN A 118 20.03 7.04 6.91
C ASN A 118 21.01 7.43 8.05
N GLN A 119 21.22 6.51 8.99
CA GLN A 119 22.10 6.68 10.16
C GLN A 119 21.67 7.78 11.16
N ASN A 120 20.43 8.28 11.11
CA ASN A 120 19.92 9.25 12.07
C ASN A 120 19.21 8.55 13.25
N ASP A 121 19.68 8.81 14.48
CA ASP A 121 19.19 8.13 15.68
C ASP A 121 17.70 8.37 15.98
N ASN A 122 17.20 9.59 15.74
CA ASN A 122 15.77 9.88 15.96
C ASN A 122 14.88 9.06 15.01
N TYR A 123 15.31 8.90 13.75
CA TYR A 123 14.58 8.06 12.80
C TYR A 123 14.75 6.57 13.08
N LYS A 124 15.92 6.13 13.57
CA LYS A 124 16.10 4.74 14.03
C LYS A 124 15.14 4.40 15.15
N GLU A 125 15.02 5.27 16.16
CA GLU A 125 14.09 5.09 17.27
C GLU A 125 12.64 5.03 16.76
N LEU A 126 12.22 6.03 15.97
CA LEU A 126 10.90 6.10 15.35
C LEU A 126 10.51 4.80 14.62
N PHE A 127 11.39 4.29 13.76
CA PHE A 127 11.09 3.11 12.96
C PHE A 127 11.14 1.82 13.76
N ASN A 128 12.08 1.70 14.72
CA ASN A 128 12.11 0.57 15.65
C ASN A 128 10.81 0.48 16.46
N GLU A 129 10.35 1.61 17.00
CA GLU A 129 9.08 1.68 17.72
C GLU A 129 7.90 1.27 16.83
N GLU A 130 7.89 1.70 15.57
CA GLU A 130 6.81 1.34 14.64
C GLU A 130 6.82 -0.15 14.29
N PHE A 131 7.98 -0.76 14.00
CA PHE A 131 8.10 -2.21 13.79
C PHE A 131 7.62 -3.01 15.01
N LEU A 132 8.02 -2.58 16.22
CA LEU A 132 7.58 -3.21 17.47
C LEU A 132 6.07 -3.05 17.67
N ARG A 133 5.54 -1.86 17.40
CA ARG A 133 4.12 -1.57 17.58
C ARG A 133 3.25 -2.37 16.62
N LEU A 134 3.62 -2.47 15.35
CA LEU A 134 2.90 -3.30 14.38
C LEU A 134 3.01 -4.79 14.72
N THR A 135 4.17 -5.25 15.18
CA THR A 135 4.33 -6.63 15.67
C THR A 135 3.36 -6.91 16.83
N LYS A 136 3.27 -5.97 17.79
CA LYS A 136 2.35 -6.10 18.92
C LYS A 136 0.88 -6.10 18.46
N ILE A 137 0.49 -5.21 17.55
CA ILE A 137 -0.87 -5.18 17.01
C ILE A 137 -1.22 -6.52 16.34
N GLY A 138 -0.32 -7.08 15.53
CA GLY A 138 -0.52 -8.39 14.89
C GLY A 138 -0.65 -9.56 15.87
N ASN A 139 -0.09 -9.42 17.07
CA ASN A 139 -0.18 -10.42 18.13
C ASN A 139 -1.39 -10.22 19.05
N ASP A 140 -1.98 -9.02 19.11
CA ASP A 140 -3.06 -8.69 20.06
C ASP A 140 -4.44 -8.72 19.40
N PHE A 141 -4.52 -8.38 18.11
CA PHE A 141 -5.76 -8.30 17.34
C PHE A 141 -5.94 -9.49 16.40
N ARG A 142 -7.19 -9.82 16.07
CA ARG A 142 -7.58 -10.90 15.18
C ARG A 142 -7.36 -10.52 13.71
N ILE A 143 -6.11 -10.24 13.37
CA ILE A 143 -5.64 -9.99 12.00
C ILE A 143 -5.74 -11.29 11.18
N ARG A 144 -5.34 -12.41 11.79
CA ARG A 144 -5.55 -13.76 11.24
C ARG A 144 -6.88 -14.30 11.74
N HIS A 145 -7.81 -14.54 10.83
CA HIS A 145 -9.19 -14.85 11.22
C HIS A 145 -9.40 -16.18 11.93
N HIS A 146 -8.47 -17.11 11.79
CA HIS A 146 -8.51 -18.38 12.47
C HIS A 146 -8.06 -18.29 13.94
N GLU A 147 -7.44 -17.17 14.37
CA GLU A 147 -7.00 -17.00 15.75
C GLU A 147 -8.19 -16.63 16.65
N THR A 148 -8.55 -17.50 17.60
CA THR A 148 -9.73 -17.32 18.47
C THR A 148 -9.44 -16.60 19.79
N ASN A 149 -8.16 -16.47 20.15
CA ASN A 149 -7.71 -15.88 21.43
C ASN A 149 -7.24 -14.43 21.27
N LYS A 150 -7.75 -13.70 20.28
CA LYS A 150 -7.34 -12.33 19.93
C LYS A 150 -8.50 -11.34 20.06
N THR A 151 -8.17 -10.06 20.14
CA THR A 151 -9.16 -8.98 20.15
C THR A 151 -9.78 -8.83 18.76
N ASP A 152 -11.10 -8.93 18.66
CA ASP A 152 -11.80 -8.75 17.38
C ASP A 152 -11.68 -7.31 16.84
N ILE A 153 -11.60 -7.19 15.52
CA ILE A 153 -11.68 -5.91 14.82
C ILE A 153 -13.15 -5.63 14.52
N ILE A 154 -13.74 -4.71 15.28
CA ILE A 154 -15.20 -4.51 15.34
C ILE A 154 -15.74 -3.47 14.34
N ASP A 155 -14.88 -2.68 13.69
CA ASP A 155 -15.28 -1.64 12.75
C ASP A 155 -14.55 -1.84 11.41
N ASN A 156 -15.30 -1.78 10.31
CA ASN A 156 -14.75 -1.90 8.96
C ASN A 156 -13.71 -0.82 8.64
N ASN A 157 -13.85 0.38 9.21
CA ASN A 157 -12.90 1.48 9.05
C ASN A 157 -11.55 1.16 9.72
N TYR A 158 -11.52 0.26 10.72
CA TYR A 158 -10.27 -0.13 11.36
C TYR A 158 -9.42 -1.01 10.46
N TYR A 159 -10.02 -1.79 9.54
CA TYR A 159 -9.23 -2.50 8.53
C TYR A 159 -8.51 -1.50 7.60
N ASP A 160 -9.17 -0.40 7.22
CA ASP A 160 -8.52 0.64 6.41
C ASP A 160 -7.35 1.29 7.16
N TYR A 161 -7.54 1.62 8.44
CA TYR A 161 -6.47 2.16 9.28
C TYR A 161 -5.29 1.18 9.42
N LEU A 162 -5.57 -0.09 9.75
CA LEU A 162 -4.55 -1.12 9.95
C LEU A 162 -3.79 -1.39 8.65
N PHE A 163 -4.51 -1.47 7.53
CA PHE A 163 -3.91 -1.64 6.21
C PHE A 163 -2.96 -0.49 5.92
N HIS A 164 -3.43 0.76 5.97
CA HIS A 164 -2.62 1.93 5.64
C HIS A 164 -1.42 2.11 6.55
N ARG A 165 -1.56 1.83 7.85
CA ARG A 165 -0.47 1.93 8.81
C ARG A 165 0.66 0.95 8.48
N CYS A 166 0.31 -0.32 8.25
CA CYS A 166 1.29 -1.35 7.89
C CYS A 166 1.89 -1.09 6.50
N TYR A 167 1.05 -0.72 5.54
CA TYR A 167 1.43 -0.38 4.18
C TYR A 167 2.46 0.76 4.13
N ALA A 168 2.26 1.83 4.91
CA ALA A 168 3.16 2.99 4.92
C ALA A 168 4.59 2.61 5.34
N LEU A 169 4.74 1.75 6.35
CA LEU A 169 6.05 1.26 6.78
C LEU A 169 6.69 0.38 5.70
N ILE A 170 5.94 -0.55 5.11
CA ILE A 170 6.45 -1.43 4.05
C ILE A 170 6.86 -0.63 2.82
N ASP A 171 6.02 0.30 2.33
CA ASP A 171 6.36 1.13 1.16
C ASP A 171 7.62 1.95 1.37
N LEU A 172 7.83 2.47 2.58
CA LEU A 172 9.05 3.17 2.91
C LEU A 172 10.24 2.20 2.92
N ALA A 173 10.15 1.09 3.65
CA ALA A 173 11.23 0.11 3.76
C ALA A 173 11.72 -0.37 2.39
N LEU A 174 10.80 -0.70 1.48
CA LEU A 174 11.11 -1.19 0.14
C LEU A 174 11.96 -0.22 -0.70
N LYS A 175 11.96 1.09 -0.39
CA LYS A 175 12.81 2.08 -1.10
C LYS A 175 14.28 2.03 -0.69
N TYR A 176 14.58 1.39 0.43
CA TYR A 176 15.92 1.31 1.01
C TYR A 176 16.50 -0.11 1.03
N LEU A 177 15.70 -1.12 0.65
CA LEU A 177 16.20 -2.48 0.45
C LEU A 177 17.15 -2.51 -0.76
N LYS A 178 18.18 -3.34 -0.65
CA LYS A 178 19.17 -3.62 -1.68
C LYS A 178 19.08 -5.07 -2.10
#